data_AF-A0A923Q937-F1
#
_entry.id   AF-A0A923Q937-F1
#
_cell.length_a   1.000
_cell.length_b   1.000
_cell.length_c   1.000
_cell.angle_alpha   90.00
_cell.angle_beta   90.00
_cell.angle_gamma   90.00
#
_symmetry.space_group_name_H-M   'P 1'
#
loop_
_entity.id
_entity.type
_entity.pdbx_description
1 polymer ?
#
loop_
_entity_poly.entity_id
_entity_poly.type
_entity_poly.pdbx_seq_one_letter_code
_entity_poly.pdbx_strand_id
1 'polypeptide(L)' 'LLELDKRLADGGRMLVLARVKDRARDVLGYLAPEGIGHAGRLFWSVADAVAWGGGQLGQHSALPVTNNKDSP' A
#
# COMPACT_ATOMS: atom_id res chain seq x y z
N LEU A 1 5.73 -3.67 14.50
CA LEU A 1 5.54 -3.01 13.19
C LEU A 1 6.39 -3.64 12.11
N LEU A 2 7.72 -3.74 12.28
CA LEU A 2 8.60 -4.36 11.28
C LEU A 2 8.23 -5.81 10.91
N GLU A 3 7.98 -6.64 11.92
CA GLU A 3 7.53 -8.03 11.69
C GLU A 3 6.17 -8.11 10.96
N LEU A 4 5.28 -7.15 11.22
CA LEU A 4 3.98 -7.09 10.54
C LEU A 4 4.15 -6.67 9.07
N ASP A 5 5.00 -5.69 8.79
CA ASP A 5 5.34 -5.28 7.42
C ASP A 5 5.88 -6.45 6.62
N LYS A 6 6.81 -7.22 7.20
CA LYS A 6 7.36 -8.41 6.57
C LYS A 6 6.27 -9.45 6.25
N ARG A 7 5.45 -9.81 7.24
CA ARG A 7 4.37 -10.80 7.04
C ARG A 7 3.31 -10.35 6.03
N LEU A 8 3.03 -9.05 5.95
CA LEU A 8 2.12 -8.51 4.95
C LEU A 8 2.74 -8.54 3.56
N ALA A 9 4.02 -8.17 3.44
CA ALA A 9 4.78 -8.24 2.20
C ALA A 9 4.86 -9.67 1.66
N ASP A 10 5.09 -10.67 2.52
CA ASP A 10 5.07 -12.09 2.16
C ASP A 10 3.71 -12.53 1.57
N GLY A 11 2.63 -11.83 1.92
CA GLY A 11 1.29 -12.02 1.37
C GLY A 11 0.91 -11.02 0.26
N GLY A 12 1.88 -10.32 -0.33
CA GLY A 12 1.66 -9.35 -1.42
C GLY A 12 0.93 -8.07 -1.00
N ARG A 13 0.83 -7.79 0.30
CA ARG A 13 0.20 -6.59 0.85
C ARG A 13 1.25 -5.61 1.33
N MET A 14 0.97 -4.32 1.17
CA MET A 14 1.85 -3.25 1.62
C MET A 14 1.29 -2.59 2.88
N LEU A 15 2.12 -2.47 3.92
CA LEU A 15 1.77 -1.69 5.10
C LEU A 15 2.10 -0.22 4.88
N VAL A 16 1.13 0.65 5.17
CA VAL A 16 1.31 2.11 5.22
C VAL A 16 0.85 2.64 6.57
N LEU A 17 1.44 3.74 7.01
CA LEU A 17 1.13 4.37 8.30
C LEU A 17 0.57 5.77 8.08
N ALA A 18 -0.49 6.11 8.79
CA ALA A 18 -1.09 7.44 8.79
C ALA A 18 -0.89 8.12 10.16
N ARG A 19 -0.90 9.46 10.17
CA ARG A 19 -0.76 10.28 11.39
C ARG A 19 0.53 10.00 12.16
N VAL A 20 1.58 9.61 11.45
CA VAL A 20 2.90 9.38 12.06
C VAL A 20 3.45 10.72 12.54
N LYS A 21 4.06 10.73 13.72
CA LYS A 21 4.71 11.92 14.30
C LYS A 21 6.21 11.90 13.99
N ASP A 22 6.84 13.07 14.03
CA ASP A 22 8.23 13.25 13.55
C ASP A 22 9.22 12.28 14.18
N ARG A 23 9.20 12.12 15.51
CA ARG A 23 10.08 11.14 16.19
C ARG A 23 9.89 9.71 15.71
N ALA A 24 8.67 9.32 15.39
CA ALA A 24 8.40 7.99 14.84
C ALA A 24 8.89 7.90 13.39
N ARG A 25 8.77 8.97 12.58
CA ARG A 25 9.36 9.01 11.24
C ARG A 25 10.88 8.86 11.29
N ASP A 26 11.54 9.57 12.19
CA ASP A 26 12.99 9.52 12.35
C ASP A 26 13.46 8.09 12.67
N VAL A 27 12.83 7.46 13.66
CA VAL A 27 13.16 6.09 14.07
C VAL A 27 12.88 5.09 12.94
N LEU A 28 11.76 5.21 12.24
CA LEU A 28 11.42 4.29 11.16
C LEU A 28 12.30 4.50 9.92
N GLY A 29 12.64 5.74 9.59
CA GLY A 29 13.58 6.06 8.51
C GLY A 29 14.98 5.51 8.76
N TYR A 30 15.41 5.44 10.02
CA TYR A 30 16.67 4.79 10.39
C TYR A 30 16.58 3.26 10.35
N LEU A 31 15.53 2.67 10.93
CA LEU A 31 15.43 1.22 11.10
C LEU A 31 14.98 0.45 9.86
N ALA A 32 14.17 1.07 9.00
CA ALA A 32 13.58 0.43 7.83
C ALA A 32 13.35 1.45 6.68
N PRO A 33 14.42 2.08 6.16
CA PRO A 33 14.32 3.15 5.14
C PRO A 33 13.61 2.70 3.86
N GLU A 34 13.80 1.46 3.44
CA GLU A 34 13.17 0.88 2.24
C GLU A 34 11.82 0.18 2.53
N GLY A 35 11.47 0.05 3.81
CA GLY A 35 10.26 -0.60 4.29
C GLY A 35 9.24 0.42 4.79
N ILE A 36 8.68 0.18 5.99
CA ILE A 36 7.70 1.11 6.59
C ILE A 36 8.23 2.51 6.87
N GLY A 37 9.56 2.71 6.88
CA GLY A 37 10.19 4.02 7.03
C GLY A 37 10.25 4.82 5.73
N HIS A 38 9.95 4.20 4.58
CA HIS A 38 9.99 4.87 3.29
C HIS A 38 8.98 6.03 3.26
N ALA A 39 9.42 7.21 2.81
CA ALA A 39 8.59 8.42 2.85
C ALA A 39 7.25 8.25 2.09
N GLY A 40 7.25 7.48 1.00
CA GLY A 40 6.04 7.13 0.25
C GLY A 40 5.04 6.21 0.96
N ARG A 41 5.34 5.74 2.18
CA ARG A 41 4.47 4.88 3.00
C ARG A 41 4.04 5.55 4.32
N LEU A 42 4.42 6.81 4.52
CA LEU A 42 4.19 7.58 5.76
C LEU A 42 3.32 8.81 5.47
N PHE A 43 2.07 8.78 5.91
CA PHE A 43 1.06 9.78 5.58
C PHE A 43 0.72 10.69 6.77
N TRP A 44 0.39 11.95 6.48
CA TRP A 44 -0.01 12.95 7.47
C TRP A 44 -1.47 12.80 7.90
N SER A 45 -2.31 12.15 7.10
CA SER A 45 -3.71 11.85 7.43
C SER A 45 -4.12 10.45 6.95
N VAL A 46 -5.23 9.95 7.48
CA VAL A 46 -5.85 8.70 7.01
C VAL A 46 -6.42 8.87 5.60
N ALA A 47 -6.99 10.05 5.31
CA ALA A 47 -7.54 10.35 3.99
C ALA A 47 -6.48 10.22 2.89
N ASP A 48 -5.27 10.74 3.14
CA ASP A 48 -4.15 10.64 2.17
C ASP A 48 -3.73 9.17 1.96
N ALA A 49 -3.65 8.38 3.04
CA ALA A 49 -3.30 6.97 2.95
C ALA A 49 -4.34 6.16 2.18
N VAL A 50 -5.64 6.44 2.40
CA VAL A 50 -6.74 5.79 1.68
C VAL A 50 -6.77 6.22 0.22
N ALA A 51 -6.58 7.51 -0.08
CA ALA A 51 -6.53 8.00 -1.46
C ALA A 51 -5.37 7.37 -2.24
N TRP A 52 -4.19 7.26 -1.61
CA TRP A 52 -3.04 6.58 -2.17
C TRP A 52 -3.31 5.10 -2.46
N GLY A 53 -3.94 4.37 -1.52
CA GLY A 53 -4.28 2.95 -1.71
C GLY A 53 -5.44 2.71 -2.68
N GLY A 54 -6.41 3.63 -2.73
CA GLY A 54 -7.60 3.56 -3.59
C GLY A 54 -7.29 3.65 -5.08
N GLY A 55 -6.22 4.37 -5.46
CA GLY A 55 -5.73 4.39 -6.86
C GLY A 55 -5.19 3.04 -7.35
N GLN A 56 -4.81 2.15 -6.42
CA GLN A 56 -4.25 0.83 -6.74
C GLN A 56 -5.34 -0.26 -6.88
N LEU A 57 -6.50 -0.06 -6.24
CA LEU A 57 -7.65 -0.98 -6.31
C LEU A 57 -8.48 -0.86 -7.59
N GLY A 58 -8.27 0.17 -8.41
CA GLY A 58 -8.93 0.33 -9.71
C GLY A 58 -8.29 -0.45 -10.87
N GLN A 59 -7.15 -1.13 -10.64
CA GLN A 59 -6.31 -1.67 -11.72
C GLN A 59 -6.24 -3.21 -11.75
N HIS A 60 -6.85 -3.91 -10.79
CA HIS A 60 -6.79 -5.37 -10.67
C HIS A 60 -8.12 -6.08 -11.00
N SER A 61 -9.08 -5.40 -11.64
CA SER A 61 -10.33 -6.02 -12.09
C SER A 61 -10.81 -5.41 -13.41
N ALA A 62 -10.09 -5.74 -14.48
CA ALA A 62 -10.67 -5.82 -15.81
C ALA A 62 -10.30 -7.20 -16.38
N LEU A 63 -11.04 -8.23 -15.97
CA LEU A 63 -11.09 -9.45 -16.78
C LEU A 63 -11.66 -9.04 -18.14
N PRO A 64 -11.05 -9.45 -19.27
CA PRO A 64 -11.63 -9.18 -20.58
C PRO A 64 -12.99 -9.88 -20.63
N VAL A 65 -14.07 -9.11 -20.77
CA VAL A 65 -15.37 -9.67 -21.13
C VAL A 65 -15.24 -10.14 -22.58
N THR A 66 -14.90 -11.41 -22.78
CA THR A 66 -15.07 -12.03 -24.09
C THR A 66 -16.56 -12.21 -24.27
N ASN A 67 -17.19 -11.26 -24.96
CA ASN A 67 -18.58 -11.37 -25.38
C ASN A 67 -18.65 -12.49 -26.43
N ASN A 68 -18.87 -13.73 -25.97
CA ASN A 68 -19.26 -14.83 -26.85
C ASN A 68 -20.70 -14.61 -27.27
N LYS A 69 -20.87 -13.78 -28.28
CA LYS A 69 -22.04 -13.85 -29.15
C LYS A 69 -21.53 -14.13 -30.55
N ASP A 70 -22.08 -15.19 -31.12
CA ASP A 70 -21.99 -15.61 -32.52
C ASP A 70 -20.95 -16.69 -32.82
N SER A 71 -21.38 -17.94 -32.66
CA SER A 71 -21.23 -19.02 -33.66
C SER A 71 -22.09 -20.22 -33.25
N PRO A 72 -22.67 -21.02 -34.16
CA PRO A 72 -22.86 -20.83 -35.61
C PRO A 72 -24.32 -20.57 -36.02
#